data_AF-A0AAN6VYU8-F1
#
_entry.id   AF-A0AAN6VYU8-F1
#
_cell.length_a   1.000
_cell.length_b   1.000
_cell.length_c   1.000
_cell.angle_alpha   90.00
_cell.angle_beta   90.00
_cell.angle_gamma   90.00
#
_symmetry.space_group_name_H-M   'P 1'
#
loop_
_entity.id
_entity.type
_entity.pdbx_description
1 polymer ?
#
loop_
_entity_poly.entity_id
_entity_poly.type
_entity_poly.pdbx_seq_one_letter_code
_entity_poly.pdbx_strand_id
1 'polypeptide(L)'
;RNLNPVLFSAFGGKPNSTLTFPLDNARASLFDTAYVHFLLRNSNSLWTFYDRYVKGILWLNTGTPGGLNQIVGEPSPDKNHVSKIFFNKSSKTSPYISYPYRLNSKRSLIDRIRSGIIQSPIPSTNGRHIDLAPWPESVSLDGVVRFKDSGRPEYQRVKSEEIKPDIVVCCTDYKHTFPFLDKNHYRVSMKASLPPDKRSTNSHSHDKTPH
;
A
#
# COMPACT_ATOMS: atom_id res chain seq x y z
N ARG A 1 15.28 -0.02 -4.46
CA ARG A 1 16.33 1.02 -4.31
C ARG A 1 15.60 2.24 -3.78
N ASN A 2 15.98 2.77 -2.62
CA ASN A 2 15.22 3.87 -2.02
C ASN A 2 15.28 5.10 -2.94
N LEU A 3 14.26 5.93 -2.83
CA LEU A 3 14.25 7.21 -3.53
C LEU A 3 15.45 8.03 -3.04
N ASN A 4 16.22 8.59 -3.96
CA ASN A 4 17.36 9.43 -3.64
C ASN A 4 16.89 10.88 -3.58
N PRO A 5 16.57 11.44 -2.40
CA PRO A 5 16.14 12.82 -2.32
C PRO A 5 17.25 13.75 -2.82
N VAL A 6 16.84 14.75 -3.59
CA VAL A 6 17.64 15.92 -3.92
C VAL A 6 17.24 17.03 -2.96
N LEU A 7 18.19 17.49 -2.15
CA LEU A 7 18.03 18.68 -1.34
C LEU A 7 18.28 19.92 -2.21
N PHE A 8 17.51 20.97 -1.99
CA PHE A 8 17.57 22.25 -2.69
C PHE A 8 17.53 22.07 -4.22
N SER A 9 16.60 21.23 -4.70
CA SER A 9 16.45 20.94 -6.14
C SER A 9 16.24 22.21 -6.99
N ALA A 10 15.57 23.23 -6.46
CA ALA A 10 15.39 24.51 -7.16
C ALA A 10 16.70 25.31 -7.30
N PHE A 11 17.70 25.03 -6.46
CA PHE A 11 19.01 25.70 -6.45
C PHE A 11 20.12 24.84 -7.07
N GLY A 12 19.77 23.83 -7.86
CA GLY A 12 20.74 22.99 -8.57
C GLY A 12 21.34 21.85 -7.74
N GLY A 13 20.70 21.47 -6.63
CA GLY A 13 21.08 20.30 -5.85
C GLY A 13 21.17 19.04 -6.71
N LYS A 14 22.12 18.14 -6.40
CA LYS A 14 22.34 16.88 -7.12
C LYS A 14 21.92 15.68 -6.27
N PRO A 15 21.42 14.59 -6.88
CA PRO A 15 21.10 13.38 -6.15
C PRO A 15 22.38 12.78 -5.55
N ASN A 16 22.37 12.59 -4.24
CA ASN A 16 23.48 11.99 -3.52
C ASN A 16 23.15 10.53 -3.19
N SER A 17 23.93 9.59 -3.73
CA SER A 17 23.76 8.15 -3.48
C SER A 17 24.08 7.72 -2.05
N THR A 18 24.74 8.58 -1.26
CA THR A 18 25.07 8.32 0.15
C THR A 18 23.87 8.58 1.08
N LEU A 19 22.84 9.29 0.61
CA LEU A 19 21.61 9.61 1.37
C LEU A 19 20.52 8.54 1.23
N THR A 20 20.83 7.37 0.68
CA THR A 20 19.87 6.28 0.49
C THR A 20 19.63 5.52 1.81
N PHE A 21 18.68 5.97 2.62
CA PHE A 21 18.33 5.29 3.88
C PHE A 21 17.33 4.15 3.68
N PRO A 22 17.54 2.96 4.29
CA PRO A 22 16.56 1.88 4.32
C PRO A 22 15.25 2.31 5.00
N LEU A 23 14.18 2.45 4.22
CA LEU A 23 12.84 2.83 4.72
C LEU A 23 12.19 1.76 5.61
N ASP A 24 12.64 0.52 5.47
CA ASP A 24 12.29 -0.62 6.33
C ASP A 24 12.70 -0.39 7.79
N ASN A 25 13.73 0.42 8.04
CA ASN A 25 14.21 0.77 9.38
C ASN A 25 13.57 2.06 9.95
N ALA A 26 12.77 2.78 9.16
CA ALA A 26 12.19 4.07 9.57
C ALA A 26 10.93 3.93 10.45
N ARG A 27 10.68 2.75 10.99
CA ARG A 27 9.51 2.41 11.80
C ARG A 27 9.95 1.85 13.14
N ALA A 28 9.07 1.95 14.13
CA ALA A 28 9.26 1.25 15.39
C ALA A 28 9.51 -0.24 15.11
N SER A 29 10.74 -0.67 15.37
CA SER A 29 11.09 -2.06 15.42
C SER A 29 10.66 -2.65 16.76
N LEU A 30 10.60 -3.99 16.85
CA LEU A 30 10.41 -4.68 18.11
C LEU A 30 11.40 -4.18 19.18
N PHE A 31 12.64 -3.88 18.75
CA PHE A 31 13.70 -3.39 19.62
C PHE A 31 13.48 -1.95 20.09
N ASP A 32 12.92 -1.07 19.26
CA ASP A 32 12.58 0.29 19.69
C ASP A 32 11.53 0.26 20.81
N THR A 33 10.58 -0.67 20.74
CA THR A 33 9.53 -0.79 21.78
C THR A 33 10.02 -1.47 23.07
N ALA A 34 11.15 -2.18 23.03
CA ALA A 34 11.68 -2.92 24.18
C ALA A 34 12.29 -1.99 25.25
N TYR A 35 12.83 -0.84 24.85
CA TYR A 35 13.54 0.10 25.72
C TYR A 35 12.75 1.39 26.01
N VAL A 36 11.50 1.48 25.56
CA VAL A 36 10.64 2.64 25.80
C VAL A 36 10.03 2.57 27.21
N HIS A 37 9.94 3.72 27.87
CA HIS A 37 9.32 3.85 29.19
C HIS A 37 7.90 3.25 29.22
N PHE A 38 7.53 2.57 30.32
CA PHE A 38 6.30 1.78 30.42
C PHE A 38 5.02 2.56 30.04
N LEU A 39 4.97 3.85 30.36
CA LEU A 39 3.85 4.74 30.02
C LEU A 39 3.66 4.89 28.50
N LEU A 40 4.76 4.99 27.74
CA LEU A 40 4.70 5.07 26.29
C LEU A 40 4.48 3.69 25.65
N ARG A 41 5.01 2.62 26.27
CA ARG A 41 4.81 1.24 25.81
C ARG A 41 3.34 0.80 25.91
N ASN A 42 2.67 1.15 27.00
CA ASN A 42 1.28 0.77 27.25
C ASN A 42 0.26 1.70 26.57
N SER A 43 0.71 2.69 25.78
CA SER A 43 -0.16 3.63 25.10
C SER A 43 0.02 3.59 23.58
N ASN A 44 -1.03 3.98 22.84
CA ASN A 44 -0.97 4.12 21.39
C ASN A 44 -0.17 5.34 20.91
N SER A 45 0.27 6.21 21.83
CA SER A 45 0.95 7.47 21.53
C SER A 45 2.22 7.28 20.72
N LEU A 46 2.98 6.22 21.02
CA LEU A 46 4.19 5.86 20.26
C LEU A 46 3.84 5.56 18.80
N TRP A 47 2.83 4.73 18.57
CA TRP A 47 2.38 4.33 17.24
C TRP A 47 1.83 5.51 16.44
N THR A 48 1.07 6.41 17.09
CA THR A 48 0.58 7.65 16.49
C THR A 48 1.73 8.57 16.08
N PHE A 49 2.77 8.68 16.92
CA PHE A 49 3.98 9.45 16.58
C PHE A 49 4.65 8.88 15.32
N TYR A 50 4.90 7.57 15.26
CA TYR A 50 5.49 6.94 14.07
C TYR A 50 4.60 7.07 12.83
N ASP A 51 3.28 6.96 12.97
CA ASP A 51 2.36 7.16 11.84
C ASP A 51 2.51 8.57 11.25
N ARG A 52 2.50 9.60 12.11
CA ARG A 52 2.67 11.00 11.70
C ARG A 52 4.05 11.28 11.15
N TYR A 53 5.10 10.77 11.81
CA TYR A 53 6.50 10.95 11.42
C TYR A 53 6.74 10.37 10.02
N VAL A 54 6.37 9.10 9.78
CA VAL A 54 6.65 8.45 8.51
C VAL A 54 5.81 9.05 7.38
N LYS A 55 4.51 9.30 7.58
CA LYS A 55 3.67 9.97 6.58
C LYS A 55 4.17 11.38 6.27
N GLY A 56 4.64 12.10 7.29
CA GLY A 56 5.23 13.43 7.14
C GLY A 56 6.49 13.41 6.27
N ILE A 57 7.41 12.47 6.51
CA ILE A 57 8.62 12.32 5.68
C ILE A 57 8.27 11.89 4.26
N LEU A 58 7.32 10.96 4.08
CA LEU A 58 6.88 10.54 2.74
C LEU A 58 6.30 11.72 1.95
N TRP A 59 5.45 12.52 2.59
CA TRP A 59 4.90 13.73 2.00
C TRP A 59 5.99 14.74 1.68
N LEU A 60 6.93 15.00 2.61
CA LEU A 60 8.03 15.93 2.40
C LEU A 60 8.89 15.54 1.19
N ASN A 61 9.17 14.25 1.04
CA ASN A 61 10.05 13.71 0.02
C ASN A 61 9.38 13.59 -1.37
N THR A 62 8.10 13.21 -1.41
CA THR A 62 7.42 12.78 -2.64
C THR A 62 6.13 13.55 -2.97
N GLY A 63 5.63 14.36 -2.04
CA GLY A 63 4.38 15.10 -2.14
C GLY A 63 3.13 14.29 -1.82
N THR A 64 3.25 13.03 -1.41
CA THR A 64 2.12 12.16 -1.04
C THR A 64 2.37 11.44 0.29
N PRO A 65 1.38 11.36 1.19
CA PRO A 65 1.48 10.56 2.41
C PRO A 65 1.20 9.06 2.16
N GLY A 66 0.68 8.70 0.97
CA GLY A 66 0.21 7.36 0.63
C GLY A 66 1.27 6.29 0.45
N GLY A 67 2.55 6.68 0.41
CA GLY A 67 3.67 5.77 0.20
C GLY A 67 4.83 6.42 -0.54
N LEU A 68 5.70 5.58 -1.11
CA LEU A 68 6.87 6.02 -1.87
C LEU A 68 6.46 6.56 -3.23
N ASN A 69 6.06 7.85 -3.27
CA ASN A 69 5.68 8.56 -4.49
C ASN A 69 4.39 8.02 -5.15
N GLN A 70 3.58 7.33 -4.36
CA GLN A 70 2.33 6.69 -4.75
C GLN A 70 1.16 7.67 -4.63
N ILE A 71 0.59 8.07 -5.77
CA ILE A 71 -0.57 9.00 -5.82
C ILE A 71 -1.90 8.25 -5.76
N VAL A 72 -1.91 6.98 -6.19
CA VAL A 72 -3.11 6.13 -6.27
C VAL A 72 -2.81 4.71 -5.80
N GLY A 73 -3.86 3.93 -5.50
CA GLY A 73 -3.71 2.57 -4.97
C GLY A 73 -3.29 2.53 -3.50
N GLU A 74 -3.44 3.65 -2.79
CA GLU A 74 -3.18 3.69 -1.35
C GLU A 74 -4.09 2.68 -0.63
N PRO A 75 -3.64 2.07 0.48
CA PRO A 75 -4.51 1.26 1.33
C PRO A 75 -5.75 2.04 1.77
N SER A 76 -6.84 1.32 2.06
CA SER A 76 -8.04 1.96 2.61
C SER A 76 -7.70 2.74 3.89
N PRO A 77 -8.40 3.85 4.20
CA PRO A 77 -8.07 4.70 5.36
C PRO A 77 -7.89 3.92 6.67
N ASP A 78 -8.76 2.92 6.92
CA ASP A 78 -8.70 2.07 8.12
C ASP A 78 -7.45 1.18 8.19
N LYS A 79 -6.87 0.86 7.04
CA LYS A 79 -5.68 0.04 6.88
C LYS A 79 -4.42 0.89 6.68
N ASN A 80 -4.57 2.17 6.37
CA ASN A 80 -3.48 3.11 6.12
C ASN A 80 -2.90 3.68 7.42
N HIS A 81 -2.49 2.79 8.32
CA HIS A 81 -1.74 3.13 9.53
C HIS A 81 -0.38 2.44 9.46
N VAL A 82 0.71 3.14 9.80
CA VAL A 82 2.09 2.64 9.63
C VAL A 82 2.35 1.30 10.32
N SER A 83 1.64 0.98 11.40
CA SER A 83 1.71 -0.33 12.07
C SER A 83 1.06 -1.49 11.28
N LYS A 84 0.20 -1.20 10.30
CA LYS A 84 -0.56 -2.19 9.51
C LYS A 84 -0.02 -2.38 8.09
N ILE A 85 0.75 -1.43 7.59
CA ILE A 85 1.33 -1.48 6.24
C ILE A 85 2.77 -1.95 6.33
N PHE A 86 3.31 -2.64 5.33
CA PHE A 86 4.74 -2.96 5.22
C PHE A 86 5.35 -2.25 4.02
N PHE A 87 6.37 -1.41 4.22
CA PHE A 87 7.03 -0.75 3.10
C PHE A 87 7.97 -1.74 2.42
N ASN A 88 7.52 -2.29 1.29
CA ASN A 88 8.39 -3.09 0.45
C ASN A 88 9.45 -2.20 -0.23
N LYS A 89 10.71 -2.66 -0.25
CA LYS A 89 11.93 -1.95 -0.67
C LYS A 89 12.00 -1.54 -2.16
N SER A 90 10.93 -1.76 -2.92
CA SER A 90 10.86 -1.47 -4.35
C SER A 90 9.96 -0.27 -4.66
N SER A 91 10.57 0.86 -5.02
CA SER A 91 9.91 2.04 -5.59
C SER A 91 9.89 2.05 -7.12
N LYS A 92 10.40 0.99 -7.78
CA LYS A 92 10.58 0.96 -9.25
C LYS A 92 9.27 1.05 -10.02
N THR A 93 8.18 0.54 -9.45
CA THR A 93 6.86 0.48 -10.08
C THR A 93 6.07 1.78 -9.91
N SER A 94 6.34 2.52 -8.83
CA SER A 94 5.61 3.75 -8.46
C SER A 94 5.58 4.81 -9.58
N PRO A 95 6.66 5.07 -10.35
CA PRO A 95 6.64 5.98 -11.48
C PRO A 95 5.63 5.58 -12.57
N TYR A 96 5.50 4.29 -12.87
CA TYR A 96 4.59 3.78 -13.89
C TYR A 96 3.12 3.84 -13.46
N ILE A 97 2.86 3.55 -12.18
CA ILE A 97 1.51 3.66 -11.58
C ILE A 97 1.07 5.12 -11.51
N SER A 98 1.95 5.99 -11.04
CA SER A 98 1.64 7.40 -10.81
C SER A 98 1.67 8.25 -12.09
N TYR A 99 2.24 7.75 -13.19
CA TYR A 99 2.41 8.48 -14.46
C TYR A 99 1.11 9.14 -14.96
N PRO A 100 -0.01 8.41 -15.18
CA PRO A 100 -1.23 9.00 -15.72
C PRO A 100 -1.86 10.05 -14.79
N TYR A 101 -1.71 9.89 -13.48
CA TYR A 101 -2.31 10.80 -12.50
C TYR A 101 -1.50 12.09 -12.30
N ARG A 102 -0.20 12.07 -12.59
CA ARG A 102 0.66 13.26 -12.51
C ARG A 102 0.41 14.25 -13.63
N LEU A 103 0.06 13.78 -14.82
CA LEU A 103 -0.25 14.64 -15.96
C LEU A 103 -1.46 15.53 -15.67
N ASN A 104 -2.45 14.98 -14.96
CA ASN A 104 -3.70 15.65 -14.66
C ASN A 104 -3.69 16.41 -13.31
N SER A 105 -2.66 16.22 -12.49
CA SER A 105 -2.57 16.83 -11.16
C SER A 105 -1.98 18.24 -11.25
N LYS A 106 -2.80 19.27 -11.00
CA LYS A 106 -2.32 20.63 -10.79
C LYS A 106 -1.54 20.68 -9.47
N ARG A 107 -0.23 20.93 -9.54
CA ARG A 107 0.59 21.07 -8.33
C ARG A 107 0.19 22.32 -7.54
N SER A 108 -0.13 22.12 -6.27
CA SER A 108 -0.31 23.19 -5.28
C SER A 108 0.94 24.08 -5.18
N LEU A 109 0.78 25.34 -4.78
CA LEU A 109 1.89 26.23 -4.45
C LEU A 109 2.78 25.64 -3.35
N ILE A 110 2.17 24.98 -2.35
CA ILE A 110 2.88 24.29 -1.27
C ILE A 110 3.75 23.17 -1.84
N ASP A 111 3.21 22.39 -2.79
CA ASP A 111 3.97 21.32 -3.44
C ASP A 111 5.13 21.85 -4.28
N ARG A 112 4.95 23.01 -4.93
CA ARG A 112 6.02 23.66 -5.69
C ARG A 112 7.16 24.09 -4.77
N ILE A 113 6.85 24.81 -3.68
CA ILE A 113 7.84 25.24 -2.68
C ILE A 113 8.54 24.01 -2.08
N ARG A 114 7.76 23.04 -1.59
CA ARG A 114 8.28 21.78 -1.03
C ARG A 114 9.21 21.08 -2.01
N SER A 115 8.79 20.89 -3.27
CA SER A 115 9.61 20.24 -4.30
C SER A 115 10.89 21.01 -4.64
N GLY A 116 10.92 22.32 -4.42
CA GLY A 116 12.13 23.13 -4.57
C GLY A 116 13.16 22.87 -3.45
N ILE A 117 12.69 22.51 -2.25
CA ILE A 117 13.53 22.22 -1.07
C ILE A 117 13.93 20.75 -1.03
N ILE A 118 12.99 19.82 -1.18
CA ILE A 118 13.25 18.37 -1.16
C ILE A 118 12.41 17.70 -2.24
N GLN A 119 13.06 16.99 -3.15
CA GLN A 119 12.36 16.22 -4.16
C GLN A 119 13.14 14.98 -4.55
N SER A 120 12.45 13.85 -4.57
CA SER A 120 13.00 12.67 -5.23
C SER A 120 12.78 12.72 -6.75
N PRO A 121 13.81 12.43 -7.55
CA PRO A 121 13.70 12.43 -9.00
C PRO A 121 12.73 11.34 -9.43
N ILE A 122 11.84 11.70 -10.34
CA ILE A 122 10.87 10.77 -10.92
C ILE A 122 11.46 10.33 -12.25
N PRO A 123 11.81 9.04 -12.43
CA PRO A 123 12.34 8.57 -13.69
C PRO A 123 11.28 8.72 -14.79
N SER A 124 11.73 9.08 -16.00
CA SER A 124 10.86 9.04 -17.17
C SER A 124 10.40 7.61 -17.43
N THR A 125 9.11 7.42 -17.65
CA THR A 125 8.54 6.12 -18.02
C THR A 125 8.46 5.92 -19.54
N ASN A 126 8.81 6.94 -20.32
CA ASN A 126 8.71 6.96 -21.79
C ASN A 126 7.30 6.61 -22.28
N GLY A 127 6.26 7.13 -21.61
CA GLY A 127 4.85 6.87 -21.95
C GLY A 127 4.29 5.54 -21.42
N ARG A 128 5.16 4.61 -20.98
CA ARG A 128 4.70 3.37 -20.34
C ARG A 128 4.08 3.67 -18.98
N HIS A 129 3.00 2.97 -18.66
CA HIS A 129 2.30 3.12 -17.40
C HIS A 129 1.70 1.78 -16.96
N ILE A 130 1.25 1.75 -15.72
CA ILE A 130 0.51 0.63 -15.14
C ILE A 130 -0.79 1.22 -14.63
N ASP A 131 -1.91 0.79 -15.21
CA ASP A 131 -3.22 1.15 -14.67
C ASP A 131 -3.55 0.28 -13.46
N LEU A 132 -4.17 0.91 -12.48
CA LEU A 132 -4.77 0.23 -11.35
C LEU A 132 -6.26 0.14 -11.59
N ALA A 133 -6.87 -0.92 -11.07
CA ALA A 133 -8.30 -1.12 -11.06
C ALA A 133 -8.76 -1.58 -9.66
N PRO A 134 -10.02 -1.35 -9.30
CA PRO A 134 -10.62 -1.98 -8.13
C PRO A 134 -10.58 -3.51 -8.21
N TRP A 135 -10.93 -4.17 -7.10
CA TRP A 135 -11.13 -5.62 -7.14
C TRP A 135 -12.24 -5.98 -8.16
N PRO A 136 -12.03 -6.97 -9.03
CA PRO A 136 -13.02 -7.36 -10.01
C PRO A 136 -14.28 -7.91 -9.33
N GLU A 137 -15.44 -7.52 -9.84
CA GLU A 137 -16.73 -8.01 -9.39
C GLU A 137 -17.10 -9.32 -10.08
N SER A 138 -16.86 -9.39 -11.39
CA SER A 138 -17.08 -10.60 -12.18
C SER A 138 -16.22 -10.59 -13.43
N VAL A 139 -16.05 -11.77 -14.02
CA VAL A 139 -15.51 -11.94 -15.37
C VAL A 139 -16.63 -12.52 -16.23
N SER A 140 -16.90 -11.88 -17.37
CA SER A 140 -17.91 -12.33 -18.33
C SER A 140 -17.49 -13.64 -18.99
N LEU A 141 -18.44 -14.35 -19.61
CA LEU A 141 -18.16 -15.54 -20.43
C LEU A 141 -17.17 -15.23 -21.56
N ASP A 142 -17.23 -14.01 -22.10
CA ASP A 142 -16.32 -13.54 -23.16
C ASP A 142 -14.92 -13.14 -22.64
N GLY A 143 -14.66 -13.28 -21.34
CA GLY A 143 -13.38 -12.92 -20.69
C GLY A 143 -13.24 -11.45 -20.30
N VAL A 144 -14.30 -10.65 -20.43
CA VAL A 144 -14.29 -9.22 -20.05
C VAL A 144 -14.41 -9.07 -18.54
N VAL A 145 -13.50 -8.31 -17.92
CA VAL A 145 -13.49 -8.06 -16.48
C VAL A 145 -14.37 -6.85 -16.15
N ARG A 146 -15.32 -7.03 -15.23
CA ARG A 146 -16.15 -5.95 -14.69
C ARG A 146 -15.65 -5.53 -13.31
N PHE A 147 -15.43 -4.25 -13.13
CA PHE A 147 -14.95 -3.67 -11.88
C PHE A 147 -16.08 -2.98 -11.12
N LYS A 148 -16.09 -3.14 -9.80
CA LYS A 148 -17.01 -2.41 -8.93
C LYS A 148 -16.56 -0.97 -8.77
N ASP A 149 -17.50 -0.02 -8.84
CA ASP A 149 -17.22 1.39 -8.54
C ASP A 149 -16.73 1.54 -7.10
N SER A 150 -15.48 2.00 -6.96
CA SER A 150 -14.85 2.29 -5.67
C SER A 150 -14.87 3.79 -5.32
N GLY A 151 -15.34 4.66 -6.23
CA GLY A 151 -15.24 6.11 -6.13
C GLY A 151 -13.81 6.66 -6.26
N ARG A 152 -12.82 5.79 -6.47
CA ARG A 152 -11.40 6.18 -6.49
C ARG A 152 -10.89 6.48 -7.91
N PRO A 153 -9.78 7.24 -8.05
CA PRO A 153 -9.23 7.60 -9.36
C PRO A 153 -8.87 6.40 -10.25
N GLU A 154 -8.51 5.26 -9.69
CA GLU A 154 -8.32 4.00 -10.42
C GLU A 154 -9.57 3.57 -11.20
N TYR A 155 -10.74 3.57 -10.58
CA TYR A 155 -11.98 3.18 -11.22
C TYR A 155 -12.35 4.15 -12.36
N GLN A 156 -12.16 5.45 -12.14
CA GLN A 156 -12.54 6.48 -13.12
C GLN A 156 -11.78 6.36 -14.45
N ARG A 157 -10.61 5.72 -14.46
CA ARG A 157 -9.85 5.45 -15.69
C ARG A 157 -10.36 4.20 -16.41
N VAL A 158 -10.60 3.12 -15.67
CA VAL A 158 -10.98 1.84 -16.27
C VAL A 158 -12.48 1.71 -16.59
N LYS A 159 -13.34 2.58 -16.06
CA LYS A 159 -14.80 2.47 -16.22
C LYS A 159 -15.30 2.51 -17.67
N SER A 160 -14.55 3.13 -18.58
CA SER A 160 -14.91 3.28 -20.00
C SER A 160 -14.20 2.29 -20.91
N GLU A 161 -13.34 1.44 -20.36
CA GLU A 161 -12.51 0.51 -21.12
C GLU A 161 -13.04 -0.91 -20.97
N GLU A 162 -13.13 -1.65 -22.08
CA GLU A 162 -13.39 -3.08 -22.06
C GLU A 162 -12.08 -3.84 -21.87
N ILE A 163 -11.84 -4.31 -20.64
CA ILE A 163 -10.60 -5.00 -20.28
C ILE A 163 -10.79 -6.51 -20.43
N LYS A 164 -10.12 -7.10 -21.43
CA LYS A 164 -10.07 -8.55 -21.68
C LYS A 164 -8.62 -9.04 -21.64
N PRO A 165 -8.14 -9.57 -20.50
CA PRO A 165 -6.75 -9.97 -20.32
C PRO A 165 -6.45 -11.30 -21.00
N ASP A 166 -5.27 -11.43 -21.61
CA ASP A 166 -4.76 -12.71 -22.13
C ASP A 166 -4.25 -13.63 -21.01
N ILE A 167 -3.73 -13.04 -19.92
CA ILE A 167 -3.15 -13.76 -18.78
C ILE A 167 -3.65 -13.13 -17.48
N VAL A 168 -4.08 -13.96 -16.55
CA VAL A 168 -4.47 -13.56 -15.19
C VAL A 168 -3.55 -14.24 -14.18
N VAL A 169 -2.92 -13.45 -13.31
CA VAL A 169 -2.08 -13.95 -12.22
C VAL A 169 -2.71 -13.58 -10.88
N CYS A 170 -3.11 -14.58 -10.11
CA CYS A 170 -3.77 -14.40 -8.82
C CYS A 170 -2.74 -14.18 -7.70
N CYS A 171 -2.52 -12.92 -7.31
CA CYS A 171 -1.66 -12.55 -6.19
C CYS A 171 -2.47 -12.40 -4.87
N THR A 172 -3.36 -13.35 -4.56
CA THR A 172 -4.34 -13.27 -3.46
C THR A 172 -3.81 -13.74 -2.09
N ASP A 173 -2.51 -13.59 -1.87
CA ASP A 173 -1.81 -14.03 -0.65
C ASP A 173 -1.84 -15.56 -0.44
N TYR A 174 -1.19 -16.02 0.63
CA TYR A 174 -1.10 -17.43 1.01
C TYR A 174 -1.81 -17.67 2.35
N LYS A 175 -2.42 -18.85 2.49
CA LYS A 175 -2.96 -19.31 3.77
C LYS A 175 -1.88 -20.11 4.51
N HIS A 176 -1.49 -19.63 5.70
CA HIS A 176 -0.68 -20.45 6.61
C HIS A 176 -1.48 -21.69 7.01
N THR A 177 -0.98 -22.85 6.63
CA THR A 177 -1.53 -24.15 7.02
C THR A 177 -0.42 -24.96 7.65
N PHE A 178 -0.72 -25.62 8.78
CA PHE A 178 0.19 -26.50 9.48
C PHE A 178 -0.42 -27.90 9.51
N PRO A 179 -0.38 -28.67 8.40
CA PRO A 179 -1.06 -29.97 8.31
C PRO A 179 -0.60 -30.97 9.38
N PHE A 180 0.63 -30.80 9.86
CA PHE A 180 1.21 -31.62 10.92
C PHE A 180 0.69 -31.27 12.32
N LEU A 181 0.06 -30.10 12.53
CA LEU A 181 -0.62 -29.72 13.77
C LEU A 181 -2.11 -30.04 13.65
N ASP A 182 -2.44 -31.30 13.40
CA ASP A 182 -3.83 -31.74 13.39
C ASP A 182 -4.42 -31.67 14.81
N LYS A 183 -5.65 -31.18 14.93
CA LYS A 183 -6.42 -31.10 16.19
C LYS A 183 -6.60 -32.47 16.84
N ASN A 184 -6.54 -33.53 16.04
CA ASN A 184 -6.65 -34.90 16.53
C ASN A 184 -5.33 -35.39 17.17
N HIS A 185 -4.19 -34.83 16.78
CA HIS A 185 -2.87 -35.22 17.28
C HIS A 185 -2.36 -34.31 18.41
N TYR A 186 -2.76 -33.03 18.40
CA TYR A 186 -2.43 -32.06 19.45
C TYR A 186 -3.70 -31.53 20.12
N ARG A 187 -3.84 -31.77 21.43
CA ARG A 187 -4.92 -31.15 22.23
C ARG A 187 -4.75 -29.63 22.23
N VAL A 188 -5.70 -28.92 21.63
CA VAL A 188 -5.79 -27.46 21.76
C VAL A 188 -6.03 -27.14 23.23
N SER A 189 -5.08 -26.50 23.90
CA SER A 189 -5.27 -26.03 25.28
C SER A 189 -6.36 -24.96 25.30
N MET A 190 -7.40 -25.15 26.12
CA MET A 190 -8.59 -24.29 26.19
C MET A 190 -8.32 -22.81 26.47
N LYS A 191 -7.09 -22.43 26.86
CA LYS A 191 -6.71 -21.04 27.19
C LYS A 191 -6.27 -20.19 26.00
N ALA A 192 -6.13 -20.74 24.80
CA ALA A 192 -5.71 -20.00 23.61
C ALA A 192 -6.84 -19.90 22.56
N SER A 193 -8.02 -19.43 22.96
CA SER A 193 -9.03 -18.98 22.00
C SER A 193 -8.59 -17.63 21.41
N LEU A 194 -7.96 -17.67 20.24
CA LEU A 194 -7.85 -16.48 19.38
C LEU A 194 -9.28 -16.01 19.05
N PRO A 195 -9.56 -14.68 19.07
CA PRO A 195 -10.88 -14.18 18.72
C PRO A 195 -11.24 -14.63 17.29
N PRO A 196 -12.51 -14.99 17.04
CA PRO A 196 -12.93 -15.46 15.73
C PRO A 196 -12.67 -14.39 14.66
N ASP A 197 -12.03 -14.81 13.58
CA ASP A 197 -11.81 -14.00 12.39
C ASP A 197 -13.17 -13.65 11.78
N LYS A 198 -13.56 -12.37 11.83
CA LYS A 198 -14.85 -11.85 11.34
C LYS A 198 -15.02 -11.91 9.81
N ARG A 199 -14.19 -12.69 9.10
CA ARG A 199 -14.21 -12.81 7.63
C ARG A 199 -15.00 -14.00 7.06
N SER A 200 -15.53 -14.90 7.88
CA SER A 200 -16.18 -16.12 7.37
C SER A 200 -17.71 -16.13 7.35
N THR A 201 -18.40 -15.10 7.84
CA THR A 201 -19.87 -15.04 7.78
C THR A 201 -20.32 -14.19 6.58
N ASN A 202 -20.29 -14.78 5.39
CA ASN A 202 -21.20 -14.47 4.27
C ASN A 202 -20.84 -15.32 3.04
N SER A 203 -21.14 -16.60 3.12
CA SER A 203 -21.53 -17.40 1.95
C SER A 203 -22.05 -18.72 2.51
N HIS A 204 -23.37 -18.88 2.59
CA HIS A 204 -24.09 -20.16 2.55
C HIS A 204 -25.59 -19.85 2.70
N SER A 205 -26.23 -19.54 1.57
CA SER A 205 -27.65 -19.83 1.36
C SER A 205 -27.98 -19.58 -0.11
N HIS A 206 -27.85 -20.61 -0.94
CA HIS A 206 -28.78 -20.92 -2.03
C HIS A 206 -28.25 -22.16 -2.75
N ASP A 207 -28.64 -23.32 -2.25
CA ASP A 207 -28.78 -24.49 -3.11
C ASP A 207 -30.01 -25.28 -2.64
N LYS A 208 -31.10 -25.14 -3.38
CA LYS A 208 -32.24 -26.06 -3.36
C LYS A 208 -32.34 -26.58 -4.78
N THR A 209 -31.77 -27.75 -5.01
CA THR A 209 -32.01 -28.57 -6.19
C THR A 209 -33.45 -29.12 -6.17
N PRO A 210 -34.12 -29.24 -7.32
CA PRO A 210 -35.42 -29.90 -7.44
C PRO A 210 -35.25 -31.42 -7.64
N HIS A 211 -36.19 -32.18 -7.08
CA HIS A 211 -36.63 -33.48 -7.60
C HIS A 211 -37.99 -33.29 -8.27
#